data_AF-A0A0Q8S252-F1
#
_entry.id   AF-A0A0Q8S252-F1
#
_cell.length_a   1.000
_cell.length_b   1.000
_cell.length_c   1.000
_cell.angle_alpha   90.00
_cell.angle_beta   90.00
_cell.angle_gamma   90.00
#
_symmetry.space_group_name_H-M   'P 1'
#
loop_
_entity.id
_entity.type
_entity.pdbx_description
1 polymer ?
#
loop_
_entity_poly.entity_id
_entity_poly.type
_entity_poly.pdbx_seq_one_letter_code
_entity_poly.pdbx_strand_id
1 'polypeptide(L)' 'MQKGFEDGLKASFVESFGETCRTAAEGSGAPADLTAKVCKCTADELIKKYSASDLIGLSPEMAAPVMKQCAAKSGLPV' A
#
# COMPACT_ATOMS: atom_id res chain seq x y z
N MET A 1 -8.53 -17.02 17.73
CA MET A 1 -7.20 -17.16 17.08
C MET A 1 -7.13 -16.46 15.73
N GLN A 2 -8.23 -16.36 14.97
CA GLN A 2 -8.23 -15.75 13.62
C GLN A 2 -7.91 -14.25 13.60
N LYS A 3 -8.47 -13.49 14.56
CA LYS A 3 -8.31 -12.02 14.60
C LYS A 3 -6.87 -11.54 14.79
N GLY A 4 -6.08 -12.22 15.63
CA GLY A 4 -4.66 -11.88 15.83
C GLY A 4 -3.78 -12.25 14.63
N PHE A 5 -4.17 -13.29 13.89
CA PHE A 5 -3.50 -13.67 12.65
C PHE A 5 -3.80 -12.66 11.53
N GLU A 6 -5.06 -12.23 11.42
CA GLU A 6 -5.47 -11.21 10.44
C GLU A 6 -4.81 -9.85 10.72
N ASP A 7 -4.74 -9.42 11.98
CA ASP A 7 -4.09 -8.16 12.35
C ASP A 7 -2.59 -8.20 12.05
N GLY A 8 -1.92 -9.32 12.35
CA GLY A 8 -0.51 -9.54 12.04
C GLY A 8 -0.23 -9.51 10.53
N LEU A 9 -1.07 -10.15 9.73
CA LEU A 9 -0.96 -10.11 8.27
C LEU A 9 -1.19 -8.73 7.69
N LYS A 10 -2.19 -7.99 8.18
CA LYS A 10 -2.43 -6.60 7.78
C LYS A 10 -1.22 -5.73 8.12
N ALA A 11 -0.64 -5.89 9.31
CA ALA A 11 0.56 -5.17 9.72
C ALA A 11 1.76 -5.51 8.82
N SER A 12 2.03 -6.80 8.58
CA SER A 12 3.11 -7.25 7.69
C SER A 12 2.93 -6.80 6.24
N PHE A 13 1.68 -6.76 5.75
CA PHE A 13 1.37 -6.24 4.43
C PHE A 13 1.64 -4.73 4.36
N VAL A 14 1.16 -3.95 5.32
CA VAL A 14 1.39 -2.49 5.36
C VAL A 14 2.89 -2.17 5.43
N GLU A 15 3.66 -2.94 6.20
CA GLU A 15 5.12 -2.78 6.29
C GLU A 15 5.81 -3.12 4.97
N SER A 16 5.57 -4.32 4.42
CA SER A 16 6.15 -4.77 3.15
C SER A 16 5.75 -3.88 1.97
N PHE A 17 4.47 -3.51 1.89
CA PHE A 17 3.95 -2.62 0.87
C PHE A 17 4.54 -1.22 1.00
N GLY A 18 4.63 -0.70 2.23
CA GLY A 18 5.24 0.59 2.53
C GLY A 18 6.70 0.65 2.09
N GLU A 19 7.48 -0.40 2.38
CA GLU A 19 8.89 -0.49 2.00
C GLU A 19 9.08 -0.64 0.48
N THR A 20 8.29 -1.52 -0.15
CA THR A 20 8.32 -1.73 -1.61
C THR A 20 7.90 -0.47 -2.36
N CYS A 21 6.81 0.15 -1.94
CA CYS A 21 6.30 1.37 -2.55
C CYS A 21 7.25 2.55 -2.34
N ARG A 22 7.90 2.65 -1.18
CA ARG A 22 8.97 3.64 -0.95
C ARG A 22 10.13 3.42 -1.91
N THR A 23 10.66 2.20 -1.96
CA THR A 23 11.80 1.83 -2.82
C THR A 23 11.49 2.07 -4.30
N ALA A 24 10.29 1.68 -4.77
CA ALA A 24 9.87 1.87 -6.16
C ALA A 24 9.77 3.34 -6.55
N ALA A 25 9.29 4.19 -5.63
CA ALA A 25 9.13 5.60 -5.89
C ALA A 25 10.44 6.40 -5.71
N GLU A 26 11.31 6.00 -4.77
CA GLU A 26 12.69 6.51 -4.68
C GLU A 26 13.45 6.23 -5.99
N GLY A 27 13.29 5.03 -6.56
CA GLY A 27 13.84 4.70 -7.88
C GLY A 27 13.24 5.49 -9.05
N SER A 28 12.05 6.06 -8.87
CA SER A 28 11.34 6.87 -9.87
C SER A 28 11.60 8.38 -9.74
N GLY A 29 12.43 8.81 -8.78
CA GLY A 29 12.71 10.23 -8.52
C GLY A 29 11.55 10.97 -7.84
N ALA A 30 10.57 10.25 -7.29
CA ALA A 30 9.47 10.84 -6.54
C ALA A 30 9.95 11.35 -5.17
N PRO A 31 9.46 12.50 -4.69
CA PRO A 31 9.80 13.00 -3.36
C PRO A 31 9.30 12.03 -2.28
N ALA A 32 10.22 11.61 -1.41
CA ALA A 32 9.98 10.60 -0.37
C ALA A 32 8.77 10.92 0.53
N ASP A 33 8.47 12.20 0.76
CA ASP A 33 7.30 12.64 1.55
C ASP A 33 5.97 12.30 0.87
N LEU A 34 5.85 12.58 -0.44
CA LEU A 34 4.65 12.26 -1.20
C LEU A 34 4.52 10.75 -1.36
N THR A 35 5.64 10.08 -1.64
CA THR A 35 5.71 8.62 -1.70
C THR A 35 5.18 7.99 -0.41
N ALA A 36 5.71 8.38 0.76
CA ALA A 36 5.26 7.85 2.03
C ALA A 36 3.76 8.07 2.25
N LYS A 37 3.23 9.23 1.84
CA LYS A 37 1.78 9.53 1.85
C LYS A 37 0.99 8.59 0.96
N VAL A 38 1.43 8.36 -0.27
CA VAL A 38 0.76 7.47 -1.23
C VAL A 38 0.80 6.04 -0.76
N CYS A 39 1.96 5.55 -0.34
CA CYS A 39 2.13 4.18 0.14
C CYS A 39 1.26 3.92 1.37
N LYS A 40 1.25 4.87 2.32
CA LYS A 40 0.40 4.77 3.52
C LYS A 40 -1.09 4.84 3.18
N CYS A 41 -1.51 5.75 2.30
CA CYS A 41 -2.89 5.84 1.83
C CYS A 41 -3.34 4.55 1.15
N THR A 42 -2.48 3.98 0.30
CA THR A 42 -2.79 2.76 -0.44
C THR A 42 -2.91 1.57 0.50
N ALA A 43 -1.95 1.41 1.41
CA ALA A 43 -1.99 0.36 2.40
C ALA A 43 -3.25 0.47 3.29
N ASP A 44 -3.60 1.67 3.75
CA ASP A 44 -4.79 1.91 4.59
C ASP A 44 -6.11 1.58 3.85
N GLU A 45 -6.23 2.00 2.59
CA GLU A 45 -7.39 1.67 1.74
C GLU A 45 -7.46 0.17 1.43
N LEU A 46 -6.32 -0.49 1.22
CA LEU A 46 -6.26 -1.92 0.96
C LEU A 46 -6.67 -2.73 2.19
N ILE A 47 -6.15 -2.43 3.39
CA ILE A 47 -6.55 -3.15 4.61
C ILE A 47 -8.00 -2.89 5.05
N LYS A 48 -8.61 -1.79 4.55
CA LYS A 48 -10.03 -1.46 4.73
C LYS A 48 -10.93 -2.21 3.74
N LYS A 49 -10.50 -2.33 2.48
CA LYS A 49 -11.27 -3.00 1.42
C LYS A 49 -11.12 -4.52 1.43
N TYR A 50 -9.94 -5.01 1.82
CA TYR A 50 -9.55 -6.41 1.70
C TYR A 50 -9.31 -7.01 3.09
N SER A 51 -9.67 -8.28 3.24
CA SER A 51 -9.34 -9.04 4.44
C SER A 51 -7.86 -9.42 4.41
N ALA A 52 -7.32 -9.80 5.57
CA ALA A 52 -5.91 -10.16 5.67
C ALA A 52 -5.50 -11.28 4.69
N SER A 53 -6.40 -12.24 4.47
CA SER A 53 -6.23 -13.33 3.51
C SER A 53 -6.14 -12.85 2.07
N ASP A 54 -6.94 -11.85 1.70
CA ASP A 54 -6.93 -11.24 0.37
C ASP A 54 -5.67 -10.40 0.14
N LEU A 55 -5.11 -9.80 1.20
CA LEU A 55 -3.86 -9.04 1.15
C LEU A 55 -2.65 -9.93 0.81
N ILE A 56 -2.65 -11.19 1.26
CA ILE A 56 -1.57 -12.16 0.93
C ILE A 56 -1.53 -12.44 -0.57
N GLY A 57 -2.71 -12.53 -1.20
CA GLY A 57 -2.86 -12.77 -2.63
C GLY A 57 -3.03 -11.50 -3.45
N LEU A 58 -2.73 -10.33 -2.88
CA LEU A 58 -3.08 -9.07 -3.51
C LEU A 58 -2.13 -8.78 -4.66
N SER A 59 -2.60 -9.08 -5.87
CA SER A 59 -1.86 -8.79 -7.08
C SER A 59 -1.67 -7.28 -7.23
N PRO A 60 -0.52 -6.83 -7.76
CA PRO A 60 -0.26 -5.41 -8.03
C PRO A 60 -1.34 -4.77 -8.92
N GLU A 61 -2.03 -5.54 -9.76
CA GLU A 61 -3.17 -5.10 -10.57
C GLU A 61 -4.39 -4.66 -9.74
N MET A 62 -4.62 -5.29 -8.58
CA MET A 62 -5.68 -4.89 -7.64
C MET A 62 -5.26 -3.71 -6.77
N ALA A 63 -3.96 -3.60 -6.45
CA ALA A 63 -3.41 -2.45 -5.74
C ALA A 63 -3.32 -1.20 -6.63
N ALA A 64 -3.07 -1.36 -7.93
CA ALA A 64 -2.88 -0.29 -8.90
C ALA A 64 -3.98 0.80 -8.90
N PRO A 65 -5.29 0.48 -8.92
CA PRO A 65 -6.33 1.51 -8.88
C PRO A 65 -6.37 2.30 -7.57
N VAL A 66 -6.07 1.64 -6.44
CA VAL A 66 -5.99 2.29 -5.12
C VAL A 66 -4.76 3.18 -5.05
N MET A 67 -3.62 2.67 -5.53
CA MET A 67 -2.35 3.38 -5.58
C MET A 67 -2.42 4.61 -6.48
N LYS A 68 -3.06 4.49 -7.66
CA LYS A 68 -3.32 5.62 -8.56
C LYS A 68 -4.22 6.69 -7.91
N GLN A 69 -5.28 6.28 -7.20
CA GLN A 69 -6.12 7.23 -6.46
C GLN A 69 -5.35 7.97 -5.37
N CYS A 70 -4.56 7.25 -4.59
CA CYS A 70 -3.76 7.82 -3.51
C CYS A 70 -2.65 8.74 -4.04
N ALA A 71 -2.05 8.39 -5.18
CA ALA A 71 -1.06 9.23 -5.85
C ALA A 71 -1.66 10.50 -6.45
N ALA A 72 -2.80 10.39 -7.14
CA ALA A 72 -3.54 11.55 -7.62
C ALA A 72 -3.92 12.49 -6.47
N LYS A 73 -4.34 11.95 -5.32
CA LYS A 73 -4.61 12.73 -4.09
C LYS A 73 -3.36 13.39 -3.50
N SER A 74 -2.20 12.77 -3.66
CA SER A 74 -0.93 13.27 -3.13
C SER A 74 -0.18 14.17 -4.11
N GLY A 75 -0.69 14.34 -5.34
CA GLY A 75 -0.03 15.15 -6.38
C GLY A 75 1.17 14.47 -7.04
N LEU A 76 1.32 13.15 -6.90
CA LEU A 76 2.35 12.36 -7.58
C LEU A 76 1.85 11.99 -8.99
N PRO A 77 2.64 12.25 -10.06
CA PRO A 77 2.34 11.69 -11.38
C PRO A 77 2.45 10.16 -11.32
N VAL A 78 1.39 9.47 -11.74
CA VAL A 78 1.28 8.00 -11.84
C VAL A 78 0.90 7.55 -13.23
#